data_AF-A0A7C5VUB9-F1
#
_entry.id   AF-A0A7C5VUB9-F1
#
_cell.length_a   1.000
_cell.length_b   1.000
_cell.length_c   1.000
_cell.angle_alpha   90.00
_cell.angle_beta   90.00
_cell.angle_gamma   90.00
#
_symmetry.space_group_name_H-M   'P 1'
#
loop_
_entity.id
_entity.type
_entity.pdbx_description
1 polymer ?
#
loop_
_entity_poly.entity_id
_entity_poly.type
_entity_poly.pdbx_seq_one_letter_code
_entity_poly.pdbx_strand_id
1 'polypeptide(L)'
;GHYALKEMEELGFLHHIITQNVDNLHYEAGSRAVTEIHGNYRKLRCIRCNTRWPREEFPITEIPPRCPHCSGLVKSDTVMFGEPIPSDALEECIRQTAMCDCMLLVGTSAVVYPAAGFPVDVKRQGGKLIEVNPMETNLTDLCDVVIRAPAGKALPALVERLRHLSGKS
;
A
#
# COMPACT_ATOMS: atom_id res chain seq x y z
N GLY A 1 1.73 -14.30 -0.96
CA GLY A 1 1.15 -12.96 -0.69
C GLY A 1 1.62 -11.99 -1.74
N HIS A 2 2.77 -11.34 -1.52
CA HIS A 2 3.33 -10.33 -2.43
C HIS A 2 3.44 -10.78 -3.89
N TYR A 3 4.05 -11.94 -4.16
CA TYR A 3 4.13 -12.48 -5.54
C TYR A 3 2.78 -12.69 -6.21
N ALA A 4 1.74 -13.08 -5.45
CA ALA A 4 0.40 -13.25 -5.98
C ALA A 4 -0.21 -11.89 -6.38
N LEU A 5 0.00 -10.83 -5.59
CA LEU A 5 -0.45 -9.48 -5.96
C LEU A 5 0.29 -8.96 -7.20
N LYS A 6 1.62 -9.15 -7.26
CA LYS A 6 2.40 -8.84 -8.48
C LYS A 6 1.86 -9.58 -9.70
N GLU A 7 1.44 -10.83 -9.53
CA GLU A 7 0.87 -11.58 -10.64
C GLU A 7 -0.54 -11.08 -11.04
N MET A 8 -1.39 -10.71 -10.06
CA MET A 8 -2.66 -10.04 -10.37
C MET A 8 -2.45 -8.72 -11.16
N GLU A 9 -1.35 -8.00 -10.89
CA GLU A 9 -0.95 -6.80 -11.65
C GLU A 9 -0.58 -7.17 -13.10
N GLU A 10 0.22 -8.23 -13.31
CA GLU A 10 0.56 -8.71 -14.67
C GLU A 10 -0.62 -9.29 -15.46
N LEU A 11 -1.59 -9.89 -14.76
CA LEU A 11 -2.83 -10.35 -15.36
C LEU A 11 -3.77 -9.20 -15.73
N GLY A 12 -3.53 -8.00 -15.20
CA GLY A 12 -4.31 -6.79 -15.49
C GLY A 12 -5.53 -6.59 -14.58
N PHE A 13 -5.63 -7.33 -13.47
CA PHE A 13 -6.72 -7.18 -12.49
C PHE A 13 -6.37 -6.25 -11.33
N LEU A 14 -5.08 -6.10 -11.00
CA LEU A 14 -4.62 -5.22 -9.92
C LEU A 14 -3.90 -4.01 -10.53
N HIS A 15 -4.47 -2.82 -10.32
CA HIS A 15 -3.91 -1.59 -10.90
C HIS A 15 -3.03 -0.80 -9.95
N HIS A 16 -3.22 -0.96 -8.63
CA HIS A 16 -2.44 -0.25 -7.63
C HIS A 16 -2.47 -0.95 -6.27
N ILE A 17 -1.39 -0.80 -5.51
CA ILE A 17 -1.27 -1.30 -4.13
C ILE A 17 -1.04 -0.12 -3.20
N ILE A 18 -1.94 0.09 -2.24
CA ILE A 18 -1.70 0.96 -1.09
C ILE A 18 -1.27 0.06 0.07
N THR A 19 -0.09 0.30 0.65
CA THR A 19 0.43 -0.49 1.76
C THR A 19 0.80 0.36 2.96
N GLN A 20 0.43 -0.12 4.14
CA GLN A 20 0.83 0.41 5.45
C GLN A 20 2.17 -0.17 5.93
N ASN A 21 2.65 -1.22 5.27
CA ASN A 21 3.92 -1.83 5.59
C ASN A 21 5.06 -0.96 5.08
N VAL A 22 6.18 -0.99 5.82
CA VAL A 22 7.39 -0.23 5.48
C VAL A 22 8.51 -1.12 4.93
N ASP A 23 8.21 -2.42 4.75
CA ASP A 23 9.16 -3.54 4.61
C ASP A 23 9.75 -3.75 3.20
N ASN A 24 9.30 -3.00 2.20
CA ASN A 24 9.76 -3.10 0.80
C ASN A 24 9.42 -4.42 0.07
N LEU A 25 8.66 -5.34 0.69
CA LEU A 25 8.43 -6.69 0.13
C LEU A 25 7.58 -6.70 -1.15
N HIS A 26 6.75 -5.69 -1.37
CA HIS A 26 6.01 -5.55 -2.63
C HIS A 26 6.96 -5.28 -3.82
N TYR A 27 7.93 -4.39 -3.66
CA TYR A 27 8.92 -4.12 -4.69
C TYR A 27 9.86 -5.32 -4.92
N GLU A 28 10.25 -6.02 -3.85
CA GLU A 28 11.06 -7.24 -3.97
C GLU A 28 10.32 -8.38 -4.68
N ALA A 29 9.00 -8.42 -4.58
CA ALA A 29 8.17 -9.33 -5.35
C ALA A 29 7.98 -8.90 -6.82
N GLY A 30 8.35 -7.67 -7.17
CA GLY A 30 8.28 -7.11 -8.52
C GLY A 30 7.06 -6.22 -8.80
N SER A 31 6.26 -5.88 -7.79
CA SER A 31 5.15 -4.94 -7.97
C SER A 31 5.65 -3.56 -8.34
N ARG A 32 4.93 -2.85 -9.22
CA ARG A 32 5.37 -1.53 -9.73
C ARG A 32 4.48 -0.39 -9.24
N ALA A 33 3.17 -0.56 -9.31
CA ALA A 33 2.21 0.44 -8.86
C ALA A 33 1.95 0.32 -7.34
N VAL A 34 2.83 0.93 -6.54
CA VAL A 34 2.78 0.83 -5.07
C VAL A 34 2.89 2.22 -4.42
N THR A 35 1.98 2.53 -3.50
CA THR A 35 2.07 3.67 -2.58
C THR A 35 2.26 3.18 -1.15
N GLU A 36 3.37 3.60 -0.56
CA GLU A 36 3.76 3.27 0.82
C GLU A 36 3.29 4.39 1.75
N ILE A 37 2.06 4.27 2.28
CA ILE A 37 1.44 5.38 3.02
C ILE A 37 2.19 5.71 4.32
N HIS A 38 2.88 4.74 4.90
CA HIS A 38 3.71 4.94 6.09
C HIS A 38 5.21 5.03 5.77
N GLY A 39 5.57 5.26 4.50
CA GLY A 39 6.96 5.33 4.03
C GLY A 39 7.65 3.97 3.97
N ASN A 40 8.98 3.97 3.78
CA ASN A 40 9.78 2.76 3.59
C ASN A 40 11.09 2.81 4.38
N TYR A 41 11.45 1.73 5.10
CA TYR A 41 12.65 1.72 5.94
C TYR A 41 13.97 1.83 5.14
N ARG A 42 13.95 1.45 3.85
CA ARG A 42 15.09 1.54 2.93
C ARG A 42 15.30 2.94 2.37
N LYS A 43 14.43 3.91 2.68
CA LYS A 43 14.49 5.27 2.15
C LYS A 43 14.72 6.31 3.25
N LEU A 44 15.35 7.40 2.86
CA LEU A 44 15.33 8.67 3.59
C LEU A 44 14.41 9.65 2.87
N ARG A 45 13.75 10.54 3.62
CA ARG A 45 12.84 11.56 3.08
C ARG A 45 13.16 12.94 3.63
N CYS A 46 13.09 13.95 2.77
CA CYS A 46 13.04 15.33 3.21
C CYS A 46 11.64 15.68 3.74
N ILE A 47 11.55 16.17 4.97
CA ILE A 47 10.25 16.51 5.59
C ILE A 47 9.57 17.73 4.97
N ARG A 48 10.28 18.48 4.11
CA ARG A 48 9.75 19.71 3.50
C ARG A 48 9.28 19.50 2.06
N CYS A 49 10.09 18.86 1.22
CA CYS A 49 9.76 18.66 -0.20
C CYS A 49 9.40 17.21 -0.56
N ASN A 50 9.34 16.30 0.42
CA ASN A 50 9.04 14.88 0.27
C ASN A 50 9.94 14.09 -0.70
N THR A 51 11.01 14.68 -1.23
CA THR A 51 12.00 13.94 -2.03
C THR A 51 12.57 12.79 -1.19
N ARG A 52 12.67 11.63 -1.82
CA ARG A 52 13.17 10.39 -1.21
C ARG A 52 14.44 9.93 -1.90
N TRP A 53 15.32 9.31 -1.12
CA TRP A 53 16.55 8.68 -1.59
C TRP A 53 16.69 7.29 -0.98
N PRO A 54 17.28 6.32 -1.69
CA PRO A 54 17.74 5.10 -1.07
C PRO A 54 18.70 5.44 0.07
N ARG A 55 18.50 4.82 1.23
CA ARG A 55 19.27 5.11 2.44
C ARG A 55 20.77 4.92 2.25
N GLU A 56 21.15 3.93 1.45
CA GLU A 56 22.54 3.58 1.16
C GLU A 56 23.21 4.57 0.19
N GLU A 57 22.42 5.30 -0.58
CA GLU A 57 22.90 6.26 -1.59
C GLU A 57 22.94 7.71 -1.07
N PHE A 58 22.37 7.97 0.11
CA PHE A 58 22.31 9.31 0.67
C PHE A 58 23.51 9.61 1.58
N PRO A 59 24.42 10.52 1.21
CA PRO A 59 25.57 10.85 2.02
C PRO A 59 25.17 11.65 3.28
N ILE A 60 25.47 11.12 4.47
CA ILE A 60 25.29 11.83 5.74
C ILE A 60 26.61 12.49 6.10
N THR A 61 26.73 13.77 5.76
CA THR A 61 27.92 14.60 6.07
C THR A 61 27.76 15.44 7.33
N GLU A 62 26.52 15.66 7.79
CA GLU A 62 26.17 16.42 8.99
C GLU A 62 24.92 15.83 9.66
N ILE A 63 24.74 16.12 10.97
CA ILE A 63 23.61 15.62 11.76
C ILE A 63 22.86 16.80 12.41
N PRO A 64 21.55 16.97 12.17
CA PRO A 64 20.71 16.17 11.26
C PRO A 64 21.02 16.44 9.78
N PRO A 65 20.88 15.44 8.88
CA PRO A 65 21.16 15.61 7.46
C PRO A 65 20.18 16.58 6.80
N ARG A 66 20.65 17.25 5.75
CA ARG A 66 19.87 18.25 4.99
C ARG A 66 19.65 17.84 3.55
N CYS A 67 18.49 18.22 3.04
CA CYS A 67 18.08 17.97 1.66
C CYS A 67 18.92 18.82 0.69
N PRO A 68 19.55 18.22 -0.33
CA PRO A 68 20.35 18.95 -1.31
C PRO A 68 19.53 19.91 -2.19
N HIS A 69 18.21 19.68 -2.33
CA HIS A 69 17.34 20.52 -3.16
C HIS A 69 16.78 21.72 -2.43
N CYS A 70 16.58 21.62 -1.11
CA CYS A 70 15.82 22.63 -0.36
C CYS A 70 16.42 22.97 1.01
N SER A 71 17.47 22.29 1.48
CA SER A 71 18.05 22.46 2.82
C SER A 71 17.13 22.11 4.00
N GLY A 72 15.96 21.53 3.73
CA GLY A 72 15.06 20.98 4.76
C GLY A 72 15.65 19.73 5.43
N LEU A 73 15.18 19.41 6.63
CA LEU A 73 15.67 18.24 7.37
C LEU A 73 15.32 16.93 6.65
N VAL A 74 16.27 15.99 6.68
CA VAL A 74 16.10 14.64 6.17
C VAL A 74 16.04 13.67 7.34
N LYS A 75 15.12 12.72 7.27
CA LYS A 75 14.95 11.63 8.25
C LYS A 75 14.70 10.31 7.54
N SER A 76 14.60 9.22 8.29
CA SER A 76 14.04 7.97 7.75
C SER A 76 12.64 8.24 7.19
N ASP A 77 12.33 7.67 6.02
CA ASP A 77 11.05 7.90 5.36
C ASP A 77 9.86 7.35 6.14
N THR A 78 10.08 6.41 7.07
CA THR A 78 9.02 5.84 7.91
C THR A 78 8.27 6.91 8.69
N VAL A 79 6.95 6.75 8.74
CA VAL A 79 6.04 7.64 9.48
C VAL A 79 5.88 7.12 10.90
N MET A 80 6.12 7.99 11.88
CA MET A 80 5.93 7.67 13.30
C MET A 80 4.51 8.03 13.77
N PHE A 81 4.06 7.46 14.88
CA PHE A 81 2.79 7.87 15.49
C PHE A 81 2.79 9.38 15.81
N GLY A 82 1.73 10.06 15.41
CA GLY A 82 1.58 11.51 15.54
C GLY A 82 2.25 12.32 14.44
N GLU A 83 3.02 11.70 13.55
CA GLU A 83 3.55 12.36 12.35
C GLU A 83 2.49 12.35 11.24
N PRO A 84 2.32 13.46 10.50
CA PRO A 84 1.44 13.47 9.34
C PRO A 84 1.97 12.54 8.25
N ILE A 85 1.05 11.88 7.55
CA ILE A 85 1.36 11.15 6.31
C ILE A 85 1.98 12.13 5.29
N PRO A 86 3.04 11.73 4.56
CA PRO A 86 3.59 12.54 3.47
C PRO A 86 2.50 12.92 2.47
N SER A 87 2.37 14.21 2.16
CA SER A 87 1.25 14.72 1.36
C SER A 87 1.16 14.07 -0.02
N ASP A 88 2.31 13.80 -0.65
CA ASP A 88 2.39 13.16 -1.95
C ASP A 88 1.88 11.71 -1.93
N ALA A 89 2.19 10.96 -0.87
CA ALA A 89 1.67 9.61 -0.68
C ALA A 89 0.16 9.64 -0.40
N LEU A 90 -0.30 10.56 0.44
CA LEU A 90 -1.72 10.69 0.78
C LEU A 90 -2.56 11.09 -0.45
N GLU A 91 -2.10 12.07 -1.23
CA GLU A 91 -2.75 12.52 -2.46
C GLU A 91 -2.87 11.37 -3.47
N GLU A 92 -1.82 10.58 -3.64
CA GLU A 92 -1.85 9.40 -4.50
C GLU A 92 -2.82 8.33 -3.99
N CYS A 93 -2.86 8.07 -2.67
CA CYS A 93 -3.86 7.16 -2.10
C CYS A 93 -5.29 7.63 -2.37
N ILE A 94 -5.58 8.93 -2.20
CA ILE A 94 -6.90 9.50 -2.46
C ILE A 94 -7.25 9.35 -3.95
N ARG A 95 -6.31 9.69 -4.84
CA ARG A 95 -6.50 9.58 -6.29
C ARG A 95 -6.83 8.14 -6.72
N GLN A 96 -6.07 7.16 -6.23
CA GLN A 96 -6.27 5.75 -6.55
C GLN A 96 -7.59 5.22 -5.97
N THR A 97 -7.92 5.65 -4.75
CA THR A 97 -9.21 5.30 -4.10
C THR A 97 -10.39 5.82 -4.92
N ALA A 98 -10.32 7.05 -5.44
CA ALA A 98 -11.40 7.66 -6.23
C ALA A 98 -11.64 7.00 -7.60
N MET A 99 -10.69 6.24 -8.12
CA MET A 99 -10.82 5.50 -9.38
C MET A 99 -11.12 4.01 -9.16
N CYS A 100 -11.16 3.55 -7.91
CA CYS A 100 -11.24 2.15 -7.56
C CYS A 100 -12.70 1.68 -7.53
N ASP A 101 -13.03 0.69 -8.35
CA ASP A 101 -14.34 0.02 -8.39
C ASP A 101 -14.37 -1.28 -7.56
N CYS A 102 -13.20 -1.84 -7.22
CA CYS A 102 -13.05 -3.01 -6.36
C CYS A 102 -11.75 -2.92 -5.54
N MET A 103 -11.87 -2.97 -4.21
CA MET A 103 -10.74 -2.91 -3.28
C MET A 103 -10.59 -4.20 -2.48
N LEU A 104 -9.39 -4.77 -2.52
CA LEU A 104 -9.00 -5.93 -1.74
C LEU A 104 -8.32 -5.50 -0.43
N LEU A 105 -8.95 -5.76 0.72
CA LEU A 105 -8.38 -5.51 2.04
C LEU A 105 -7.61 -6.75 2.51
N VAL A 106 -6.28 -6.71 2.45
CA VAL A 106 -5.44 -7.85 2.80
C VAL A 106 -4.70 -7.61 4.11
N GLY A 107 -4.95 -8.45 5.12
CA GLY A 107 -4.12 -8.52 6.33
C GLY A 107 -4.03 -7.22 7.14
N THR A 108 -5.08 -6.41 7.16
CA THR A 108 -5.17 -5.19 7.97
C THR A 108 -6.25 -5.32 9.02
N SER A 109 -6.06 -4.72 10.20
CA SER A 109 -7.10 -4.63 11.24
C SER A 109 -8.13 -3.53 10.97
N ALA A 110 -7.89 -2.68 9.95
CA ALA A 110 -8.75 -1.57 9.57
C ALA A 110 -9.07 -0.56 10.69
N VAL A 111 -8.07 -0.26 11.55
CA VAL A 111 -8.21 0.71 12.65
C VAL A 111 -7.37 1.98 12.47
N VAL A 112 -6.30 1.91 11.69
CA VAL A 112 -5.32 3.00 11.56
C VAL A 112 -5.77 3.98 10.48
N TYR A 113 -6.05 5.22 10.88
CA TYR A 113 -6.37 6.31 9.96
C TYR A 113 -5.12 7.03 9.47
N PRO A 114 -5.11 7.52 8.22
CA PRO A 114 -6.23 7.59 7.27
C PRO A 114 -6.51 6.29 6.48
N ALA A 115 -5.65 5.28 6.56
CA ALA A 115 -5.75 4.07 5.73
C ALA A 115 -7.08 3.31 5.87
N ALA A 116 -7.66 3.26 7.07
CA ALA A 116 -8.97 2.64 7.33
C ALA A 116 -10.15 3.37 6.64
N GLY A 117 -9.96 4.62 6.19
CA GLY A 117 -10.98 5.40 5.49
C GLY A 117 -11.14 5.03 4.02
N PHE A 118 -10.08 4.62 3.33
CA PHE A 118 -10.13 4.39 1.88
C PHE A 118 -11.16 3.33 1.46
N PRO A 119 -11.27 2.17 2.13
CA PRO A 119 -12.31 1.19 1.76
C PRO A 119 -13.72 1.73 1.95
N VAL A 120 -13.94 2.58 2.97
CA VAL A 120 -15.24 3.23 3.21
C VAL A 120 -15.57 4.17 2.04
N ASP A 121 -14.58 4.91 1.55
CA ASP A 121 -14.77 5.82 0.42
C ASP A 121 -15.04 5.06 -0.89
N VAL A 122 -14.33 3.96 -1.16
CA VAL A 122 -14.65 3.06 -2.29
C VAL A 122 -16.09 2.55 -2.20
N LYS A 123 -16.51 2.09 -1.01
CA LYS A 123 -17.88 1.58 -0.82
C LYS A 123 -18.94 2.65 -1.02
N ARG A 124 -18.70 3.87 -0.53
CA ARG A 124 -19.60 5.03 -0.73
C ARG A 124 -19.77 5.40 -2.20
N GLN A 125 -18.74 5.17 -3.02
CA GLN A 125 -18.77 5.39 -4.46
C GLN A 125 -19.45 4.24 -5.24
N GLY A 126 -19.91 3.19 -4.54
CA GLY A 126 -20.57 2.03 -5.14
C GLY A 126 -19.62 0.88 -5.49
N GLY A 127 -18.32 1.01 -5.15
CA GLY A 127 -17.32 -0.03 -5.37
C GLY A 127 -17.52 -1.25 -4.48
N LYS A 128 -16.83 -2.33 -4.83
CA LYS A 128 -16.84 -3.62 -4.14
C LYS A 128 -15.68 -3.74 -3.17
N LEU A 129 -15.94 -4.34 -2.02
CA LEU A 129 -14.92 -4.63 -1.01
C LEU A 129 -14.77 -6.13 -0.83
N ILE A 130 -13.53 -6.61 -0.89
CA ILE A 130 -13.17 -8.00 -0.64
C ILE A 130 -12.18 -8.03 0.52
N GLU A 131 -12.54 -8.66 1.64
CA GLU A 131 -11.64 -8.85 2.77
C GLU A 131 -10.91 -10.19 2.70
N VAL A 132 -9.60 -10.18 2.89
CA VAL A 132 -8.75 -11.36 3.06
C VAL A 132 -8.02 -11.26 4.38
N ASN A 133 -8.58 -11.90 5.41
CA ASN A 133 -8.04 -11.86 6.76
C ASN A 133 -8.49 -13.10 7.56
N PRO A 134 -7.61 -13.79 8.31
CA PRO A 134 -8.02 -14.90 9.17
C PRO A 134 -9.08 -14.52 10.22
N MET A 135 -9.03 -13.28 10.71
CA MET A 135 -9.92 -12.75 11.74
C MET A 135 -10.79 -11.64 11.16
N GLU A 136 -11.90 -11.38 11.83
CA GLU A 136 -12.79 -10.25 11.48
C GLU A 136 -12.14 -8.91 11.84
N THR A 137 -12.60 -7.86 11.18
CA THR A 137 -12.14 -6.49 11.37
C THR A 137 -13.33 -5.54 11.52
N ASN A 138 -13.05 -4.28 11.86
CA ASN A 138 -14.08 -3.24 11.92
C ASN A 138 -14.76 -2.96 10.56
N LEU A 139 -14.22 -3.49 9.46
CA LEU A 139 -14.78 -3.34 8.12
C LEU A 139 -15.41 -4.62 7.57
N THR A 140 -15.39 -5.74 8.31
CA THR A 140 -15.97 -7.02 7.84
C THR A 140 -17.41 -6.85 7.36
N ASP A 141 -18.28 -6.20 8.15
CA ASP A 141 -19.70 -6.04 7.82
C ASP A 141 -19.93 -5.14 6.60
N LEU A 142 -18.94 -4.33 6.22
CA LEU A 142 -18.98 -3.48 5.04
C LEU A 142 -18.61 -4.24 3.75
N CYS A 143 -17.93 -5.39 3.88
CA CYS A 143 -17.37 -6.12 2.76
C CYS A 143 -18.42 -6.94 1.99
N ASP A 144 -18.34 -6.91 0.66
CA ASP A 144 -19.21 -7.72 -0.20
C ASP A 144 -18.79 -9.19 -0.19
N VAL A 145 -17.49 -9.45 -0.02
CA VAL A 145 -16.91 -10.79 0.06
C VAL A 145 -15.90 -10.83 1.20
N VAL A 146 -15.96 -11.91 1.97
CA VAL A 146 -15.09 -12.13 3.13
C VAL A 146 -14.40 -13.49 3.01
N ILE A 147 -13.07 -13.48 2.96
CA ILE A 147 -12.23 -14.68 2.82
C ILE A 147 -11.44 -14.87 4.11
N ARG A 148 -11.89 -15.84 4.93
CA ARG A 148 -11.28 -16.22 6.20
C ARG A 148 -10.07 -17.13 6.00
N ALA A 149 -8.95 -16.56 5.59
CA ALA A 149 -7.69 -17.29 5.43
C ALA A 149 -6.48 -16.36 5.48
N PRO A 150 -5.27 -16.89 5.79
CA PRO A 150 -4.03 -16.13 5.66
C PRO A 150 -3.82 -15.69 4.20
N ALA A 151 -3.36 -14.46 4.00
CA ALA A 151 -3.06 -13.91 2.67
C ALA A 151 -2.09 -14.77 1.86
N GLY A 152 -1.17 -15.47 2.54
CA GLY A 152 -0.25 -16.42 1.92
C GLY A 152 -0.93 -17.61 1.23
N LYS A 153 -2.15 -17.98 1.64
CA LYS A 153 -2.95 -19.07 1.04
C LYS A 153 -4.05 -18.56 0.13
N ALA A 154 -4.77 -17.52 0.56
CA ALA A 154 -5.92 -16.99 -0.17
C ALA A 154 -5.53 -16.32 -1.50
N LEU A 155 -4.48 -15.49 -1.50
CA LEU A 155 -4.11 -14.75 -2.70
C LEU A 155 -3.63 -15.64 -3.85
N PRO A 156 -2.76 -16.65 -3.64
CA PRO A 156 -2.41 -17.60 -4.71
C PRO A 156 -3.65 -18.32 -5.26
N ALA A 157 -4.57 -18.76 -4.40
CA ALA A 157 -5.79 -19.42 -4.86
C ALA A 157 -6.68 -18.50 -5.72
N LEU A 158 -6.74 -17.20 -5.39
CA LEU A 158 -7.41 -16.19 -6.22
C LEU A 158 -6.72 -16.04 -7.58
N VAL A 159 -5.39 -15.97 -7.61
CA VAL A 159 -4.62 -15.88 -8.88
C VAL A 159 -4.93 -17.04 -9.81
N GLU A 160 -4.96 -18.28 -9.30
CA GLU A 160 -5.31 -19.45 -10.13
C GLU A 160 -6.69 -19.30 -10.78
N ARG A 161 -7.67 -18.73 -10.05
CA ARG A 161 -9.00 -18.45 -10.62
C ARG A 161 -8.95 -17.36 -11.68
N LEU A 162 -8.18 -16.30 -11.47
CA LEU A 162 -8.03 -15.18 -12.41
C LEU A 162 -7.33 -15.60 -13.71
N ARG A 163 -6.35 -16.51 -13.64
CA ARG A 163 -5.71 -17.12 -14.81
C ARG A 163 -6.73 -17.78 -15.74
N HIS A 164 -7.59 -18.62 -15.17
CA HIS A 164 -8.66 -19.28 -15.93
C HIS A 164 -9.64 -18.29 -16.59
N LEU A 165 -10.00 -17.20 -15.89
CA LEU A 165 -10.87 -16.16 -16.45
C LEU A 165 -10.20 -15.37 -17.59
N SER A 166 -8.87 -15.24 -17.55
CA SER A 166 -8.09 -14.49 -18.55
C SER A 166 -7.75 -15.31 -19.79
N GLY A 167 -8.11 -16.59 -19.84
CA GLY A 167 -7.68 -17.53 -20.88
C GLY A 167 -6.16 -17.78 -20.89
N LYS A 168 -5.45 -17.37 -19.84
CA LYS A 168 -4.02 -17.60 -19.64
C LYS A 168 -3.88 -18.80 -18.70
N SER A 169 -3.91 -20.01 -19.26
CA SER A 169 -3.63 -21.26 -18.52
C SER A 169 -2.14 -21.55 -18.48
#